data_AF-A0A8R1DUI9-F1
#
_entry.id   AF-A0A8R1DUI9-F1
#
_cell.length_a   1.000
_cell.length_b   1.000
_cell.length_c   1.000
_cell.angle_alpha   90.00
_cell.angle_beta   90.00
_cell.angle_gamma   90.00
#
_symmetry.space_group_name_H-M   'P 1'
#
loop_
_entity.id
_entity.type
_entity.pdbx_description
1 polymer ?
#
loop_
_entity_poly.entity_id
_entity_poly.type
_entity_poly.pdbx_seq_one_letter_code
_entity_poly.pdbx_strand_id
1 'polypeptide(L)'
;MVSGTLVAPGDKVLDTIGDYRMGKGLYEANRRIFATVAGYVNVYAFRDKSESLVQVIEVRRSEDQLDNELLPFNGAVVTAKVMAVGLRFAKCDIISIGDKVYKKRFSALLPKKKLRPLEPEL
;
A
#
# COMPACT_ATOMS: atom_id res chain seq x y z
N MET A 1 -22.37 14.59 2.83
CA MET A 1 -20.95 14.30 2.55
C MET A 1 -20.67 12.91 3.06
N VAL A 2 -20.15 11.99 2.23
CA VAL A 2 -19.98 10.56 2.60
C VAL A 2 -18.61 10.29 3.22
N SER A 3 -17.61 11.13 2.96
CA SER A 3 -16.27 11.00 3.54
C SER A 3 -16.28 11.10 5.08
N GLY A 4 -15.48 10.28 5.76
CA GLY A 4 -15.43 10.15 7.22
C GLY A 4 -16.51 9.25 7.82
N THR A 5 -17.43 8.71 7.02
CA THR A 5 -18.49 7.83 7.51
C THR A 5 -17.93 6.44 7.83
N LEU A 6 -18.19 5.93 9.04
CA LEU A 6 -17.90 4.55 9.41
C LEU A 6 -18.92 3.60 8.75
N VAL A 7 -18.42 2.55 8.09
CA VAL A 7 -19.22 1.53 7.41
C VAL A 7 -18.73 0.13 7.78
N ALA A 8 -19.61 -0.86 7.68
CA ALA A 8 -19.34 -2.28 7.82
C ALA A 8 -19.47 -3.01 6.47
N PRO A 9 -18.90 -4.22 6.31
CA PRO A 9 -19.09 -5.01 5.10
C PRO A 9 -20.58 -5.25 4.82
N GLY A 10 -21.01 -4.96 3.60
CA GLY A 10 -22.42 -5.06 3.17
C GLY A 10 -23.22 -3.77 3.30
N ASP A 11 -22.69 -2.75 3.99
CA ASP A 11 -23.35 -1.44 4.05
C ASP A 11 -23.33 -0.77 2.67
N LYS A 12 -24.47 -0.16 2.31
CA LYS A 12 -24.58 0.63 1.09
C LYS A 12 -23.85 1.96 1.27
N VAL A 13 -22.86 2.21 0.43
CA VAL A 13 -22.05 3.44 0.44
C VAL A 13 -22.62 4.48 -0.52
N LEU A 14 -22.99 4.06 -1.74
CA LEU A 14 -23.60 4.93 -2.75
C LEU A 14 -24.69 4.18 -3.53
N ASP A 15 -25.70 4.92 -4.01
CA ASP A 15 -26.73 4.38 -4.91
C ASP A 15 -26.21 4.14 -6.33
N THR A 16 -25.23 4.91 -6.80
CA THR A 16 -24.55 4.75 -8.09
C THR A 16 -23.16 5.38 -7.98
N ILE A 17 -22.20 4.90 -8.79
CA ILE A 17 -20.81 5.38 -8.72
C ILE A 17 -20.64 6.85 -9.16
N GLY A 18 -21.47 7.33 -10.09
CA GLY A 18 -21.42 8.71 -10.59
C GLY A 18 -20.06 9.07 -11.17
N ASP A 19 -19.53 10.22 -10.76
CA ASP A 19 -18.24 10.76 -11.22
C ASP A 19 -17.02 10.19 -10.47
N TYR A 20 -17.25 9.32 -9.48
CA TYR A 20 -16.17 8.70 -8.74
C TYR A 20 -15.59 7.50 -9.48
N ARG A 21 -14.34 7.20 -9.19
CA ARG A 21 -13.73 5.90 -9.48
C ARG A 21 -13.73 5.08 -8.20
N MET A 22 -14.10 3.80 -8.30
CA MET A 22 -14.05 2.88 -7.15
C MET A 22 -12.60 2.54 -6.82
N GLY A 23 -12.20 2.86 -5.59
CA GLY A 23 -10.95 2.42 -4.98
C GLY A 23 -11.13 1.16 -4.14
N LYS A 24 -10.29 0.98 -3.13
CA LYS A 24 -10.28 -0.23 -2.30
C LYS A 24 -11.49 -0.30 -1.36
N GLY A 25 -11.81 -1.50 -0.87
CA GLY A 25 -12.83 -1.64 0.16
C GLY A 25 -14.27 -1.48 -0.33
N LEU A 26 -14.51 -1.45 -1.65
CA LEU A 26 -15.82 -1.31 -2.26
C LEU A 26 -16.09 -2.43 -3.28
N TYR A 27 -17.36 -2.74 -3.51
CA TYR A 27 -17.83 -3.58 -4.59
C TYR A 27 -19.16 -3.06 -5.14
N GLU A 28 -19.45 -3.41 -6.39
CA GLU A 28 -20.72 -3.08 -7.04
C GLU A 28 -21.61 -4.33 -7.09
N ALA A 29 -22.87 -4.18 -6.69
CA ALA A 29 -23.90 -5.19 -6.86
C ALA A 29 -25.24 -4.50 -7.18
N ASN A 30 -25.98 -5.01 -8.16
CA ASN A 30 -27.27 -4.43 -8.57
C ASN A 30 -27.21 -2.91 -8.81
N ARG A 31 -26.13 -2.43 -9.45
CA ARG A 31 -25.85 -1.01 -9.75
C ARG A 31 -25.68 -0.10 -8.52
N ARG A 32 -25.53 -0.68 -7.34
CA ARG A 32 -25.27 0.03 -6.08
C ARG A 32 -23.89 -0.32 -5.56
N ILE A 33 -23.31 0.60 -4.81
CA ILE A 33 -21.95 0.48 -4.28
C ILE A 33 -22.02 0.14 -2.80
N PHE A 34 -21.32 -0.91 -2.41
CA PHE A 34 -21.32 -1.45 -1.06
C PHE A 34 -19.90 -1.57 -0.52
N ALA A 35 -19.75 -1.54 0.80
CA ALA A 35 -18.47 -1.74 1.47
C ALA A 35 -18.11 -3.24 1.54
N THR A 36 -16.85 -3.59 1.28
CA THR A 36 -16.31 -4.95 1.49
C THR A 36 -15.60 -5.10 2.84
N VAL A 37 -15.27 -4.00 3.52
CA VAL A 37 -14.51 -3.98 4.76
C VAL A 37 -15.14 -3.03 5.77
N ALA A 38 -14.92 -3.28 7.06
CA ALA A 38 -15.25 -2.31 8.11
C ALA A 38 -14.21 -1.19 8.12
N GLY A 39 -14.63 0.07 8.11
CA GLY A 39 -13.72 1.20 8.04
C GLY A 39 -14.40 2.52 7.73
N TYR A 40 -13.61 3.53 7.41
CA TYR A 40 -14.08 4.87 7.07
C TYR A 40 -14.08 5.06 5.56
N VAL A 41 -15.17 5.63 5.04
CA VAL A 41 -15.24 6.09 3.66
C VAL A 41 -14.27 7.26 3.49
N ASN A 42 -13.39 7.17 2.50
CA ASN A 42 -12.45 8.22 2.15
C ASN A 42 -12.64 8.62 0.69
N VAL A 43 -12.50 9.92 0.42
CA VAL A 43 -12.59 10.48 -0.92
C VAL A 43 -11.36 11.35 -1.15
N TYR A 44 -10.61 11.06 -2.21
CA TYR A 44 -9.44 11.83 -2.60
C TYR A 44 -9.43 12.05 -4.11
N ALA A 45 -8.69 13.06 -4.55
CA ALA A 45 -8.56 13.37 -5.97
C ALA A 45 -7.08 13.43 -6.36
N PHE A 46 -6.77 12.99 -7.58
CA PHE A 46 -5.46 13.13 -8.18
C PHE A 46 -5.60 13.48 -9.67
N ARG A 47 -4.54 14.03 -10.26
CA ARG A 47 -4.48 14.22 -11.72
C ARG A 47 -3.86 12.98 -12.36
N ASP A 48 -4.55 12.38 -13.31
CA ASP A 48 -3.97 11.30 -14.11
C ASP A 48 -2.97 11.87 -15.14
N LYS A 49 -2.30 11.00 -15.90
CA LYS A 49 -1.31 11.37 -16.92
C LYS A 49 -1.82 12.35 -17.98
N SER A 50 -3.14 12.43 -18.16
CA SER A 50 -3.84 13.35 -19.05
C SER A 50 -4.19 14.70 -18.40
N GLU A 51 -3.67 14.99 -17.19
CA GLU A 51 -4.00 16.18 -16.37
C GLU A 51 -5.49 16.28 -15.97
N SER A 52 -6.29 15.25 -16.24
CA SER A 52 -7.69 15.20 -15.84
C SER A 52 -7.82 14.88 -14.36
N LEU A 53 -8.67 15.64 -13.65
CA LEU A 53 -8.99 15.40 -12.25
C LEU A 53 -9.81 14.11 -12.11
N VAL A 54 -9.27 13.14 -11.40
CA VAL A 54 -9.94 11.87 -11.07
C VAL A 54 -10.25 11.87 -9.58
N GLN A 55 -11.53 11.71 -9.23
CA GLN A 55 -11.98 11.54 -7.86
C GLN A 55 -12.14 10.05 -7.56
N VAL A 56 -11.57 9.57 -6.45
CA VAL A 56 -11.65 8.19 -6.01
C VAL A 56 -12.39 8.12 -4.68
N ILE A 57 -13.32 7.19 -4.58
CA ILE A 57 -13.97 6.81 -3.32
C ILE A 57 -13.51 5.42 -2.89
N GLU A 58 -13.21 5.24 -1.61
CA GLU A 58 -12.81 3.95 -1.07
C GLU A 58 -13.15 3.81 0.41
N VAL A 59 -13.05 2.60 0.95
CA VAL A 59 -13.22 2.32 2.38
C VAL A 59 -11.92 1.81 2.96
N ARG A 60 -11.42 2.49 3.99
CA ARG A 60 -10.15 2.18 4.64
C ARG A 60 -10.37 1.78 6.10
N ARG A 61 -9.66 0.76 6.57
CA ARG A 61 -9.79 0.26 7.96
C ARG A 61 -9.29 1.25 9.02
N SER A 62 -8.38 2.16 8.65
CA SER A 62 -7.85 3.21 9.52
C SER A 62 -7.51 4.45 8.70
N GLU A 63 -7.54 5.63 9.32
CA GLU A 63 -7.15 6.90 8.69
C GLU A 63 -5.68 6.88 8.22
N ASP A 64 -4.78 6.26 8.99
CA ASP A 64 -3.33 6.15 8.71
C ASP A 64 -2.93 5.17 7.59
N GLN A 65 -3.88 4.69 6.77
CA GLN A 65 -3.56 3.70 5.74
C GLN A 65 -2.71 4.24 4.59
N LEU A 66 -2.62 5.57 4.42
CA LEU A 66 -1.73 6.17 3.41
C LEU A 66 -0.25 5.78 3.65
N ASP A 67 0.17 5.60 4.90
CA ASP A 67 1.54 5.22 5.25
C ASP A 67 1.79 3.70 5.23
N ASN A 68 0.74 2.88 5.27
CA ASN A 68 0.87 1.41 5.35
C ASN A 68 0.82 0.70 3.98
N GLU A 69 0.61 1.43 2.89
CA GLU A 69 0.45 0.85 1.55
C GLU A 69 1.64 1.00 0.62
N LEU A 70 2.67 1.72 1.04
CA LEU A 70 3.79 2.05 0.19
C LEU A 70 4.56 0.72 -0.06
N LEU A 71 4.55 0.19 -1.27
CA LEU A 71 5.21 -1.09 -1.56
C LEU A 71 6.68 -0.85 -1.90
N PRO A 72 7.60 -1.77 -1.55
CA PRO A 72 8.95 -1.74 -2.10
C PRO A 72 8.90 -1.69 -3.63
N PHE A 73 9.60 -0.71 -4.21
CA PHE A 73 9.72 -0.54 -5.65
C PHE A 73 11.18 -0.67 -6.09
N ASN A 74 11.40 -0.86 -7.39
CA ASN A 74 12.75 -1.00 -7.91
C ASN A 74 13.53 0.32 -7.75
N GLY A 75 14.72 0.25 -7.16
CA GLY A 75 15.54 1.41 -6.83
C GLY A 75 15.26 2.02 -5.45
N ALA A 76 14.28 1.51 -4.71
CA ALA A 76 14.03 1.95 -3.35
C ALA A 76 15.22 1.63 -2.42
N VAL A 77 15.62 2.61 -1.61
CA VAL A 77 16.62 2.43 -0.54
C VAL A 77 15.89 2.01 0.73
N VAL A 78 16.30 0.89 1.31
CA VAL A 78 15.60 0.27 2.42
C VAL A 78 16.55 -0.02 3.58
N THR A 79 16.03 0.05 4.81
CA THR A 79 16.72 -0.50 5.98
C THR A 79 16.13 -1.88 6.27
N ALA A 80 16.99 -2.88 6.38
CA ALA A 80 16.58 -4.26 6.60
C ALA A 80 17.35 -4.91 7.76
N LYS A 81 16.65 -5.76 8.52
CA LYS A 81 17.25 -6.62 9.55
C LYS A 81 17.73 -7.91 8.91
N VAL A 82 19.00 -8.26 9.08
CA VAL A 82 19.50 -9.59 8.71
C VAL A 82 18.90 -10.62 9.67
N MET A 83 18.22 -11.61 9.12
CA MET A 83 17.53 -12.66 9.87
C MET A 83 18.33 -13.97 9.88
N ALA A 84 18.96 -14.32 8.75
CA ALA A 84 19.81 -15.49 8.64
C ALA A 84 20.84 -15.29 7.51
N VAL A 85 22.04 -15.85 7.69
CA VAL A 85 23.10 -15.82 6.67
C VAL A 85 23.33 -17.23 6.16
N GLY A 86 23.13 -17.43 4.86
CA GLY A 86 23.47 -18.66 4.15
C GLY A 86 24.67 -18.47 3.22
N LEU A 87 25.14 -19.57 2.62
CA LEU A 87 26.31 -19.55 1.74
C LEU A 87 26.12 -18.68 0.49
N ARG A 88 24.90 -18.65 -0.07
CA ARG A 88 24.58 -17.95 -1.32
C ARG A 88 23.84 -16.63 -1.12
N PHE A 89 23.16 -16.45 0.00
CA PHE A 89 22.33 -15.27 0.28
C PHE A 89 22.15 -15.06 1.78
N ALA A 90 21.94 -13.81 2.16
CA ALA A 90 21.38 -13.46 3.47
C ALA A 90 19.87 -13.23 3.33
N LYS A 91 19.08 -13.81 4.24
CA LYS A 91 17.66 -13.51 4.38
C LYS A 91 17.51 -12.29 5.29
N CYS A 92 16.78 -11.30 4.84
CA CYS A 92 16.54 -10.06 5.58
C CYS A 92 15.04 -9.77 5.66
N ASP A 93 14.61 -9.07 6.70
CA ASP A 93 13.28 -8.47 6.77
C ASP A 93 13.43 -6.95 6.61
N ILE A 94 12.71 -6.36 5.66
CA ILE A 94 12.67 -4.91 5.44
C ILE A 94 11.88 -4.27 6.58
N ILE A 95 12.49 -3.27 7.22
CA ILE A 95 11.91 -2.50 8.33
C ILE A 95 11.36 -1.16 7.83
N SER A 96 12.12 -0.48 6.96
CA SER A 96 11.76 0.84 6.44
C SER A 96 12.16 1.03 4.98
N ILE A 97 11.48 1.94 4.30
CA ILE A 97 11.83 2.44 2.97
C ILE A 97 12.03 3.94 3.10
N GLY A 98 13.24 4.42 2.82
CA GLY A 98 13.64 5.79 3.17
C GLY A 98 13.48 6.04 4.67
N ASP A 99 12.70 7.07 5.01
CA ASP A 99 12.38 7.51 6.37
C ASP A 99 11.10 6.88 6.95
N LYS A 100 10.34 6.11 6.16
CA LYS A 100 9.06 5.51 6.59
C LYS A 100 9.22 4.07 7.07
N VAL A 101 8.79 3.81 8.32
CA VAL A 101 8.79 2.49 8.96
C VAL A 101 7.52 1.72 8.63
N TYR A 102 7.65 0.45 8.27
CA TYR A 102 6.51 -0.43 7.96
C TYR A 102 6.08 -1.27 9.15
N LYS A 103 4.75 -1.38 9.32
CA LYS A 103 4.16 -2.38 10.22
C LYS A 103 4.22 -3.79 9.62
N LYS A 104 4.14 -3.91 8.30
CA LYS A 104 4.18 -5.20 7.59
C LYS A 104 5.62 -5.57 7.24
N ARG A 105 6.02 -6.81 7.55
CA ARG A 105 7.35 -7.33 7.19
C ARG A 105 7.37 -7.80 5.74
N PHE A 106 8.30 -7.26 4.95
CA PHE A 106 8.64 -7.79 3.64
C PHE A 106 9.96 -8.53 3.75
N SER A 107 9.98 -9.82 3.40
CA SER A 107 11.23 -10.58 3.37
C SER A 107 11.98 -10.32 2.06
N ALA A 108 13.27 -10.04 2.18
CA ALA A 108 14.21 -9.85 1.09
C ALA A 108 15.32 -10.89 1.14
N LEU A 109 15.89 -11.19 -0.02
CA LEU A 109 17.08 -12.03 -0.15
C LEU A 109 18.20 -11.18 -0.73
N LEU A 110 19.32 -11.10 -0.03
CA LEU A 110 20.52 -10.39 -0.47
C LEU A 110 21.55 -11.40 -1.01
N PRO A 111 21.71 -11.54 -2.34
CA PRO A 111 22.60 -12.53 -2.92
C PRO A 111 24.07 -12.15 -2.72
N LYS A 112 24.92 -13.15 -2.43
CA LYS A 112 26.37 -12.94 -2.26
C LYS A 112 27.02 -12.24 -3.47
N LYS A 113 26.59 -12.58 -4.69
CA LYS A 113 27.08 -11.97 -5.95
C LYS A 113 26.80 -10.46 -6.10
N LYS A 114 25.93 -9.89 -5.26
CA LYS A 114 25.61 -8.46 -5.24
C LYS A 114 26.30 -7.73 -4.08
N LEU A 115 27.03 -8.46 -3.23
CA LEU A 115 27.85 -7.88 -2.19
C LEU A 115 29.20 -7.49 -2.77
N ARG A 116 29.76 -6.40 -2.26
CA ARG A 116 31.17 -6.05 -2.47
C ARG A 116 31.92 -6.29 -1.16
N PRO A 117 33.16 -6.79 -1.21
CA PRO A 117 33.98 -6.86 -0.01
C PRO A 117 34.21 -5.46 0.53
N LEU A 118 34.31 -5.34 1.86
CA LEU A 118 34.54 -4.07 2.54
C LEU A 118 35.94 -3.52 2.23
N GLU A 119 36.89 -4.42 2.06
CA GLU A 119 38.27 -4.13 1.66
C GLU A 119 38.48 -4.61 0.21
N PRO A 120 39.20 -3.84 -0.62
CA PRO A 120 39.57 -4.31 -1.95
C PRO A 120 40.43 -5.58 -1.83
N GLU A 121 40.17 -6.56 -2.69
CA GLU A 121 40.99 -7.78 -2.77
C GLU A 121 42.45 -7.39 -3.04
N LEU A 122 43.36 -7.82 -2.16
CA LEU A 122 44.81 -7.59 -2.22
C LEU A 122 45.47 -8.31 -3.41
#